data_AF-A0A938M233-F1
#
_entry.id   AF-A0A938M233-F1
#
_cell.length_a   1.000
_cell.length_b   1.000
_cell.length_c   1.000
_cell.angle_alpha   90.00
_cell.angle_beta   90.00
_cell.angle_gamma   90.00
#
_symmetry.space_group_name_H-M   'P 1'
#
loop_
_entity.id
_entity.type
_entity.pdbx_description
1 polymer ?
#
loop_
_entity_poly.entity_id
_entity_poly.type
_entity_poly.pdbx_seq_one_letter_code
_entity_poly.pdbx_strand_id
1 'polypeptide(L)' 'MREFQRMADRVSVLILSTDLSEADVAIEKARVRERFERLYPGKLELFEMIYESRWRRLWEQFRGESDGSDGSDESD' A
#
# COMPACT_ATOMS: atom_id res chain seq x y z
N MET A 1 -13.36 -4.21 -13.90
CA MET A 1 -13.25 -3.42 -12.65
C MET A 1 -13.42 -4.25 -11.39
N ARG A 2 -14.54 -4.96 -11.16
CA ARG A 2 -14.83 -5.61 -9.86
C ARG A 2 -13.80 -6.66 -9.42
N GLU A 3 -13.21 -7.43 -10.34
CA GLU A 3 -12.17 -8.43 -10.01
C GLU A 3 -10.92 -7.76 -9.42
N PHE A 4 -10.40 -6.75 -10.10
CA PHE A 4 -9.27 -5.95 -9.65
C PHE A 4 -9.54 -5.27 -8.31
N GLN A 5 -10.72 -4.66 -8.14
CA GLN A 5 -11.10 -4.01 -6.88
C GLN A 5 -11.06 -4.98 -5.70
N ARG A 6 -11.56 -6.21 -5.88
CA ARG A 6 -11.50 -7.24 -4.83
C ARG A 6 -10.07 -7.62 -4.45
N MET A 7 -9.16 -7.71 -5.43
CA MET A 7 -7.75 -7.96 -5.15
C MET A 7 -7.12 -6.80 -4.39
N ALA A 8 -7.45 -5.57 -4.77
CA ALA A 8 -6.93 -4.39 -4.10
C ALA A 8 -7.45 -4.24 -2.67
N ASP A 9 -8.75 -4.52 -2.45
CA ASP A 9 -9.34 -4.53 -1.11
C ASP A 9 -8.78 -5.66 -0.26
N ARG A 10 -8.42 -6.81 -0.85
CA ARG A 10 -7.72 -7.87 -0.14
C ARG A 10 -6.41 -7.37 0.45
N VAL A 11 -5.60 -6.62 -0.32
CA VAL A 11 -4.36 -6.01 0.21
C VAL A 11 -4.67 -5.09 1.39
N SER A 12 -5.73 -4.28 1.32
CA SER A 12 -6.15 -3.46 2.46
C SER A 12 -6.49 -4.30 3.69
N VAL A 13 -7.21 -5.42 3.53
CA VAL A 13 -7.53 -6.33 4.65
C VAL A 13 -6.26 -6.99 5.20
N LEU A 14 -5.31 -7.37 4.35
CA LEU A 14 -4.04 -7.94 4.80
C LEU A 14 -3.29 -6.95 5.69
N ILE A 15 -3.22 -5.67 5.27
CA ILE A 15 -2.60 -4.61 6.07
C ILE A 15 -3.33 -4.44 7.41
N LEU A 16 -4.66 -4.43 7.41
CA LEU A 16 -5.45 -4.09 8.61
C LEU A 16 -5.65 -5.23 9.61
N SER A 17 -5.62 -6.48 9.16
CA SER A 17 -6.21 -7.60 9.92
C SER A 17 -5.35 -8.85 9.99
N THR A 18 -4.08 -8.76 9.58
CA THR A 18 -3.14 -9.88 9.67
C THR A 18 -1.83 -9.42 10.28
N ASP A 19 -0.94 -10.34 10.66
CA ASP A 19 0.43 -10.03 11.10
C ASP A 19 1.46 -10.25 9.97
N LEU A 20 1.02 -10.22 8.71
CA LEU A 20 1.92 -10.41 7.56
C LEU A 20 3.04 -9.38 7.56
N SER A 21 4.24 -9.80 7.20
CA SER A 21 5.39 -8.90 7.09
C SER A 21 5.19 -7.90 5.94
N GLU A 22 5.96 -6.80 5.96
CA GLU A 22 5.97 -5.83 4.85
C GLU A 22 6.33 -6.50 3.52
N ALA A 23 7.27 -7.45 3.55
CA ALA A 23 7.68 -8.23 2.39
C ALA A 23 6.52 -9.06 1.81
N ASP A 24 5.73 -9.73 2.67
CA ASP A 24 4.58 -10.52 2.22
C ASP A 24 3.48 -9.64 1.61
N VAL A 25 3.23 -8.47 2.20
CA VAL A 25 2.28 -7.50 1.65
C VAL A 25 2.78 -6.93 0.32
N ALA A 26 4.08 -6.67 0.18
CA ALA A 26 4.68 -6.22 -1.08
C ALA A 26 4.51 -7.25 -2.21
N ILE A 27 4.61 -8.56 -1.91
CA ILE A 27 4.33 -9.62 -2.87
C ILE A 27 2.87 -9.56 -3.35
N GLU A 28 1.90 -9.40 -2.44
CA GLU A 28 0.49 -9.28 -2.82
C GLU A 28 0.23 -8.01 -3.64
N LYS A 29 0.81 -6.87 -3.28
CA LYS A 29 0.75 -5.63 -4.07
C LYS A 29 1.27 -5.84 -5.50
N ALA A 30 2.41 -6.51 -5.65
CA ALA A 30 3.01 -6.80 -6.96
C ALA A 30 2.07 -7.65 -7.84
N ARG A 31 1.38 -8.65 -7.26
CA ARG A 31 0.36 -9.44 -7.97
C ARG A 31 -0.81 -8.60 -8.45
N VAL A 32 -1.27 -7.65 -7.62
CA VAL A 32 -2.34 -6.71 -8.01
C VAL A 32 -1.88 -5.80 -9.15
N ARG A 33 -0.64 -5.28 -9.07
CA ARG A 33 -0.03 -4.44 -10.09
C ARG A 33 0.07 -5.16 -11.44
N GLU A 34 0.65 -6.35 -11.47
CA GLU A 34 0.80 -7.16 -12.69
C GLU A 34 -0.57 -7.43 -13.34
N ARG A 35 -1.58 -7.77 -12.52
CA ARG A 35 -2.93 -7.99 -13.02
C ARG A 35 -3.56 -6.72 -13.59
N PHE A 36 -3.34 -5.57 -12.94
CA PHE A 36 -3.84 -4.29 -13.42
C PHE A 36 -3.21 -3.90 -14.75
N GLU A 37 -1.89 -4.03 -14.88
CA GLU A 37 -1.16 -3.71 -16.11
C GLU A 37 -1.66 -4.54 -17.31
N ARG A 38 -1.91 -5.84 -17.08
CA ARG A 38 -2.47 -6.74 -18.11
C ARG A 38 -3.90 -6.36 -18.53
N LEU A 39 -4.69 -5.80 -17.62
CA LEU A 39 -6.09 -5.42 -17.89
C LEU A 39 -6.21 -4.00 -18.45
N TYR A 40 -5.31 -3.10 -18.05
CA TYR A 40 -5.36 -1.67 -18.34
C TYR A 40 -3.95 -1.17 -18.73
N PRO A 41 -3.43 -1.60 -19.89
CA PRO A 41 -2.11 -1.19 -20.35
C PRO A 41 -2.02 0.34 -20.46
N GLY A 42 -0.91 0.91 -19.97
CA GLY A 42 -0.67 2.35 -19.98
C GLY A 42 -1.39 3.16 -18.88
N LYS A 43 -2.09 2.51 -17.94
CA LYS A 43 -2.73 3.19 -16.79
C LYS A 43 -1.99 2.99 -15.46
N LEU A 44 -0.74 2.56 -15.52
CA LEU A 44 0.02 2.16 -14.34
C LEU A 44 0.26 3.33 -13.37
N GLU A 45 0.51 4.54 -13.89
CA GLU A 45 0.66 5.74 -13.05
C GLU A 45 -0.60 6.05 -12.24
N LEU A 46 -1.78 5.88 -12.86
CA LEU A 46 -3.06 6.06 -12.16
C LEU A 46 -3.23 5.01 -11.04
N PHE A 47 -2.79 3.78 -11.29
CA PHE A 47 -2.79 2.72 -10.28
C PHE A 47 -1.88 3.08 -9.10
N GLU A 48 -0.65 3.50 -9.35
CA GLU A 48 0.30 3.91 -8.31
C GLU A 48 -0.24 5.08 -7.50
N MET A 49 -0.75 6.11 -8.17
CA MET A 49 -1.29 7.30 -7.51
C MET A 49 -2.43 6.95 -6.54
N ILE A 50 -3.32 6.04 -6.91
CA ILE A 50 -4.50 5.69 -6.11
C ILE A 50 -4.17 4.61 -5.07
N TYR A 51 -3.65 3.47 -5.51
CA TYR A 51 -3.56 2.26 -4.67
C TYR A 51 -2.30 2.25 -3.82
N GLU A 52 -1.13 2.57 -4.36
CA GLU A 52 0.10 2.64 -3.54
C GLU A 52 -0.03 3.72 -2.46
N SER A 53 -0.53 4.90 -2.81
CA SER A 53 -0.78 5.96 -1.83
C SER A 53 -1.80 5.57 -0.74
N ARG A 54 -2.82 4.77 -1.08
CA ARG A 54 -3.80 4.26 -0.11
C ARG A 54 -3.15 3.25 0.84
N TRP A 55 -2.44 2.27 0.30
CA TRP A 55 -1.83 1.22 1.12
C TRP A 55 -0.69 1.74 1.97
N ARG A 56 0.09 2.70 1.48
CA ARG A 56 1.12 3.38 2.28
C ARG A 56 0.51 4.02 3.52
N ARG A 57 -0.53 4.82 3.35
CA ARG A 57 -1.24 5.45 4.48
C ARG A 57 -1.82 4.43 5.45
N LEU A 58 -2.43 3.35 4.94
CA LEU A 58 -2.95 2.28 5.80
C LEU A 58 -1.83 1.58 6.57
N TRP A 59 -0.67 1.38 5.95
CA TRP A 59 0.48 0.80 6.62
C TRP A 59 0.97 1.72 7.73
N GLU A 60 1.23 2.99 7.42
CA GLU A 60 1.68 4.01 8.38
C GLU A 60 0.71 4.14 9.56
N GLN A 61 -0.60 4.16 9.32
CA GLN A 61 -1.62 4.37 10.35
C GLN A 61 -1.81 3.18 11.31
N PHE A 62 -1.63 1.94 10.83
CA PHE A 62 -2.00 0.74 11.59
C PHE A 62 -0.80 -0.13 11.98
N ARG A 63 0.33 0.01 11.27
CA ARG A 63 1.54 -0.80 11.46
C ARG A 63 2.82 0.03 11.54
N GLY A 64 2.78 1.29 11.16
CA GLY A 64 3.83 2.25 11.44
C GLY A 64 3.80 2.61 12.91
N GLU A 65 4.38 1.75 13.76
CA GLU A 65 4.74 2.17 15.12
C GLU A 65 5.74 3.32 15.01
N SER A 66 5.28 4.51 15.42
CA SER A 66 6.07 5.60 16.00
C SER A 66 7.40 5.96 15.32
N ASP A 67 7.38 6.72 14.22
CA ASP A 67 8.41 7.76 14.07
C ASP A 67 7.89 9.05 14.69
N GLY A 68 7.83 9.02 16.02
CA GLY A 68 7.92 10.24 16.81
C GLY A 68 9.38 10.67 16.87
N SER A 69 9.98 11.01 15.72
CA SER A 69 11.13 11.89 15.72
C SER A 69 10.62 13.32 15.79
N ASP A 70 10.14 13.68 16.99
CA ASP A 70 10.29 15.01 17.55
C ASP A 70 11.80 15.27 17.69
N GLY A 71 12.44 15.63 16.57
CA GLY A 71 13.80 16.12 16.52
C GLY A 71 13.73 17.63 16.58
N SER A 72 13.72 18.14 17.80
CA SER A 72 13.76 19.55 18.17
C SER A 72 14.67 20.38 17.27
N ASP A 73 14.07 21.48 16.79
CA ASP A 73 14.71 22.73 16.39
C ASP A 73 15.70 23.15 17.50
N GLU A 74 16.96 22.72 17.43
CA GLU A 74 18.04 23.28 18.25
C GLU A 74 18.76 24.32 17.38
N SER A 75 18.24 25.54 17.49
CA SER A 75 18.94 26.76 17.10
C SER A 75 19.97 27.10 18.19
N ASP A 76 21.25 27.14 17.83
CA ASP A 76 22.26 28.04 18.44
C ASP A 76 23.14 28.63 17.33
#